data_AF-A0AAU1BGA6-F1
#
_entry.id   AF-A0AAU1BGA6-F1
#
_cell.length_a   1.000
_cell.length_b   1.000
_cell.length_c   1.000
_cell.angle_alpha   90.00
_cell.angle_beta   90.00
_cell.angle_gamma   90.00
#
_symmetry.space_group_name_H-M   'P 1'
#
loop_
_entity.id
_entity.type
_entity.pdbx_description
1 polymer ?
#
loop_
_entity_poly.entity_id
_entity_poly.type
_entity_poly.pdbx_seq_one_letter_code
_entity_poly.pdbx_strand_id
1 'polypeptide(L)'
;MKKNNGLAEGPNGLVYTARLPLSSATLNWLADLIRGHLKKVASRWRALPAGKIAAIALAVLRCDQRPGDLAGGNGVHRTTVTWWVREVVGLLAARAPRLDRALKKIARSGGGVVLLHGSLIRTRRRTGTENRKNYSGKHKCHGLLVIALTDDKGRLVRVSAVRPGRNSEITACRHDGLTAHLRAAGLGAIADLGFVGLDDSGPDANPAVITGYKAARNKPLTRGQKLSNRALAAVRAPVEHGFAHLKNWRVLGKVRTDPKWATALVRALLVLTNREVPADRRSPPKSPARHQHESPEPTHTSPATCYFTMHTTHCGYG
;
A
#
# COMPACT_ATOMS: atom_id res chain seq x y z
N MET A 1 -8.86 59.37 14.26
CA MET A 1 -9.74 58.55 13.39
C MET A 1 -9.46 58.86 11.93
N LYS A 2 -8.91 57.90 11.19
CA LYS A 2 -8.98 57.85 9.72
C LYS A 2 -9.25 56.39 9.35
N LYS A 3 -10.45 56.13 8.83
CA LYS A 3 -10.74 54.92 8.06
C LYS A 3 -9.96 55.03 6.76
N ASN A 4 -9.32 53.95 6.34
CA ASN A 4 -9.17 53.61 4.93
C ASN A 4 -9.07 52.08 4.81
N ASN A 5 -10.16 51.50 4.31
CA ASN A 5 -10.22 50.15 3.77
C ASN A 5 -9.27 50.05 2.58
N GLY A 6 -8.35 49.10 2.63
CA GLY A 6 -7.69 48.55 1.45
C GLY A 6 -8.06 47.08 1.34
N LEU A 7 -9.20 46.79 0.69
CA LEU A 7 -9.52 45.46 0.19
C LEU A 7 -8.51 45.13 -0.91
N ALA A 8 -7.67 44.10 -0.69
CA ALA A 8 -6.93 43.49 -1.78
C ALA A 8 -7.90 42.53 -2.50
N GLU A 9 -8.52 43.01 -3.57
CA GLU A 9 -9.23 42.18 -4.55
C GLU A 9 -8.27 41.19 -5.21
N GLY A 10 -8.28 39.95 -4.73
CA GLY A 10 -7.80 38.78 -5.48
C GLY A 10 -9.02 37.90 -5.81
N PRO A 11 -9.00 37.08 -6.88
CA PRO A 11 -10.18 36.35 -7.32
C PRO A 11 -10.72 35.49 -6.17
N ASN A 12 -12.00 35.72 -5.82
CA ASN A 12 -12.71 35.12 -4.70
C ASN A 12 -12.68 33.58 -4.76
N GLY A 13 -11.60 32.97 -4.27
CA GLY A 13 -11.45 31.52 -4.16
C GLY A 13 -11.94 31.04 -2.81
N LEU A 14 -12.82 30.04 -2.81
CA LEU A 14 -13.18 29.31 -1.59
C LEU A 14 -11.97 28.46 -1.15
N VAL A 15 -11.55 28.62 0.11
CA VAL A 15 -10.44 27.86 0.70
C VAL A 15 -10.99 26.70 1.50
N TYR A 16 -10.59 25.48 1.13
CA TYR A 16 -10.94 24.26 1.85
C TYR A 16 -9.69 23.68 2.52
N THR A 17 -9.67 23.65 3.85
CA THR A 17 -8.57 23.07 4.62
C THR A 17 -8.90 21.62 4.97
N ALA A 18 -7.98 20.71 4.68
CA ALA A 18 -8.16 19.29 4.96
C ALA A 18 -6.96 18.73 5.74
N ARG A 19 -7.26 17.91 6.75
CA ARG A 19 -6.24 17.18 7.50
C ARG A 19 -5.82 15.94 6.72
N LEU A 20 -4.52 15.77 6.53
CA LEU A 20 -3.98 14.54 5.99
C LEU A 20 -3.82 13.53 7.14
N PRO A 21 -4.47 12.34 7.09
CA PRO A 21 -4.40 11.35 8.16
C PRO A 21 -3.10 10.55 8.06
N LEU A 22 -1.96 11.23 8.25
CA LEU A 22 -0.61 10.69 8.23
C LEU A 22 0.23 11.35 9.33
N SER A 23 1.25 10.63 9.80
CA SER A 23 2.17 11.15 10.82
C SER A 23 3.07 12.29 10.30
N SER A 24 3.34 13.27 11.15
CA SER A 24 4.35 14.31 10.87
C SER A 24 5.76 13.72 10.70
N ALA A 25 6.03 12.59 11.36
CA ALA A 25 7.27 11.84 11.19
C ALA A 25 7.46 11.35 9.76
N THR A 26 6.41 10.84 9.10
CA THR A 26 6.46 10.45 7.68
C THR A 26 6.62 11.64 6.76
N LEU A 27 5.98 12.76 7.05
CA LEU A 27 6.17 14.00 6.28
C LEU A 27 7.62 14.46 6.32
N ASN A 28 8.19 14.58 7.52
CA ASN A 28 9.57 15.02 7.74
C ASN A 28 10.56 14.05 7.08
N TRP A 29 10.38 12.75 7.31
CA TRP A 29 11.21 11.74 6.66
C TRP A 29 11.17 11.81 5.14
N LEU A 30 9.99 12.02 4.54
CA LEU A 30 9.89 12.16 3.09
C LEU A 30 10.53 13.47 2.59
N ALA A 31 10.38 14.56 3.33
CA ALA A 31 11.05 15.82 3.04
C ALA A 31 12.58 15.63 3.02
N ASP A 32 13.12 14.89 4.00
CA ASP A 32 14.55 14.59 4.11
C ASP A 32 15.03 13.74 2.94
N LEU A 33 14.22 12.75 2.53
CA LEU A 33 14.51 11.97 1.34
C LEU A 33 14.59 12.82 0.08
N ILE A 34 13.66 13.76 -0.09
CA ILE A 34 13.66 14.68 -1.22
C ILE A 34 14.90 15.58 -1.15
N ARG A 35 15.21 16.17 0.01
CA ARG A 35 16.43 17.00 0.20
C ARG A 35 17.70 16.23 -0.18
N GLY A 36 17.82 15.01 0.33
CA GLY A 36 18.96 14.14 0.03
C GLY A 36 19.06 13.77 -1.45
N HIS A 37 17.92 13.55 -2.12
CA HIS A 37 17.90 13.29 -3.56
C HIS A 37 18.32 14.52 -4.37
N LEU A 38 17.74 15.69 -4.07
CA LEU A 38 18.06 16.94 -4.77
C LEU A 38 19.54 17.30 -4.64
N LYS A 39 20.14 17.08 -3.46
CA LYS A 39 21.59 17.23 -3.26
C LYS A 39 22.40 16.31 -4.15
N LYS A 40 21.98 15.04 -4.32
CA LYS A 40 22.69 14.05 -5.16
C LYS A 40 22.62 14.37 -6.65
N VAL A 41 21.49 14.85 -7.14
CA VAL A 41 21.32 15.21 -8.57
C VAL A 41 21.75 16.65 -8.87
N ALA A 42 22.37 17.34 -7.91
CA ALA A 42 22.75 18.75 -8.00
C ALA A 42 21.61 19.70 -8.44
N SER A 43 20.35 19.33 -8.17
CA SER A 43 19.19 20.16 -8.47
C SER A 43 19.07 21.23 -7.40
N ARG A 44 19.56 22.45 -7.69
CA ARG A 44 19.58 23.56 -6.74
C ARG A 44 18.23 24.29 -6.61
N TRP A 45 17.35 24.20 -7.61
CA TRP A 45 16.12 25.00 -7.65
C TRP A 45 14.87 24.13 -7.81
N ARG A 46 13.97 24.18 -6.83
CA ARG A 46 12.58 23.72 -6.95
C ARG A 46 11.67 24.88 -6.60
N ALA A 47 10.53 24.96 -7.27
CA ALA A 47 9.54 26.00 -7.04
C ALA A 47 9.01 26.04 -5.59
N LEU A 48 9.11 24.93 -4.84
CA LEU A 48 8.66 24.84 -3.45
C LEU A 48 9.70 24.10 -2.58
N PRO A 49 9.71 24.36 -1.25
CA PRO A 49 10.52 23.61 -0.30
C PRO A 49 10.15 22.12 -0.26
N ALA A 50 11.14 21.28 0.08
CA ALA A 50 10.97 19.82 0.11
C ALA A 50 9.81 19.33 0.99
N GLY A 51 9.57 19.97 2.14
CA GLY A 51 8.43 19.63 3.01
C GLY A 51 7.08 19.87 2.34
N LYS A 52 6.95 20.93 1.55
CA LYS A 52 5.73 21.25 0.80
C LYS A 52 5.53 20.29 -0.37
N ILE A 53 6.60 19.94 -1.09
CA ILE A 53 6.58 18.90 -2.13
C ILE A 53 6.17 17.54 -1.54
N ALA A 54 6.71 17.17 -0.37
CA ALA A 54 6.34 15.95 0.34
C ALA A 54 4.85 15.94 0.70
N ALA A 55 4.33 17.03 1.26
CA ALA A 55 2.92 17.16 1.60
C ALA A 55 2.01 17.00 0.36
N ILE A 56 2.32 17.70 -0.73
CA ILE A 56 1.59 17.60 -2.01
C ILE A 56 1.57 16.15 -2.51
N ALA A 57 2.74 15.48 -2.52
CA ALA A 57 2.83 14.10 -2.99
C ALA A 57 2.03 13.13 -2.10
N LEU A 58 2.12 13.27 -0.77
CA LEU A 58 1.36 12.45 0.17
C LEU A 58 -0.14 12.69 0.02
N ALA A 59 -0.57 13.91 -0.26
CA ALA A 59 -1.98 14.24 -0.45
C ALA A 59 -2.56 13.60 -1.73
N VAL A 60 -1.79 13.55 -2.81
CA VAL A 60 -2.13 12.76 -4.01
C VAL A 60 -2.23 11.27 -3.67
N LEU A 61 -1.24 10.70 -2.98
CA LEU A 61 -1.20 9.26 -2.71
C LEU A 61 -2.29 8.81 -1.73
N ARG A 62 -2.47 9.54 -0.64
CA ARG A 62 -3.39 9.17 0.45
C ARG A 62 -4.85 9.47 0.11
N CYS A 63 -5.09 10.60 -0.55
CA CYS A 63 -6.43 11.14 -0.77
C CYS A 63 -6.89 11.14 -2.24
N ASP A 64 -6.05 10.72 -3.19
CA ASP A 64 -6.34 10.81 -4.64
C ASP A 64 -6.69 12.25 -5.06
N GLN A 65 -6.06 13.24 -4.42
CA GLN A 65 -6.26 14.65 -4.78
C GLN A 65 -5.72 14.91 -6.18
N ARG A 66 -6.44 15.74 -6.96
CA ARG A 66 -6.06 15.98 -8.34
C ARG A 66 -4.83 16.89 -8.36
N PRO A 67 -3.80 16.57 -9.17
CA PRO A 67 -2.62 17.43 -9.31
C PRO A 67 -2.93 18.87 -9.76
N GLY A 68 -4.07 19.11 -10.43
CA GLY A 68 -4.51 20.45 -10.84
C GLY A 68 -4.92 21.31 -9.65
N ASP A 69 -5.74 20.75 -8.75
CA ASP A 69 -6.22 21.43 -7.54
C ASP A 69 -5.03 21.81 -6.64
N LEU A 70 -4.08 20.89 -6.49
CA LEU A 70 -2.83 21.12 -5.77
C LEU A 70 -1.91 22.13 -6.46
N ALA A 71 -1.94 22.23 -7.79
CA ALA A 71 -1.13 23.19 -8.53
C ALA A 71 -1.59 24.63 -8.31
N GLY A 72 -2.90 24.87 -8.47
CA GLY A 72 -3.50 26.20 -8.30
C GLY A 72 -3.22 26.81 -6.94
N GLY A 73 -3.47 26.06 -5.86
CA GLY A 73 -3.23 26.54 -4.50
C GLY A 73 -1.75 26.67 -4.09
N ASN A 74 -0.83 26.28 -4.96
CA ASN A 74 0.61 26.37 -4.70
C ASN A 74 1.35 27.23 -5.74
N GLY A 75 0.64 27.89 -6.65
CA GLY A 75 1.25 28.77 -7.66
C GLY A 75 2.19 28.03 -8.62
N VAL A 76 1.95 26.74 -8.89
CA VAL A 76 2.77 25.93 -9.78
C VAL A 76 1.93 25.29 -10.87
N HIS A 77 2.56 24.91 -11.98
CA HIS A 77 1.85 24.23 -13.06
C HIS A 77 1.48 22.78 -12.68
N ARG A 78 0.35 22.28 -13.17
CA ARG A 78 -0.12 20.89 -12.94
C ARG A 78 0.92 19.83 -13.32
N THR A 79 1.68 20.06 -14.39
CA THR A 79 2.73 19.12 -14.81
C THR A 79 3.83 19.03 -13.76
N THR A 80 4.21 20.13 -13.12
CA THR A 80 5.20 20.16 -12.02
C THR A 80 4.79 19.27 -10.86
N VAL A 81 3.53 19.36 -10.43
CA VAL A 81 2.99 18.47 -9.37
C VAL A 81 3.04 17.01 -9.82
N THR A 82 2.66 16.72 -11.07
CA THR A 82 2.70 15.36 -11.62
C THR A 82 4.13 14.80 -11.65
N TRP A 83 5.11 15.62 -12.01
CA TRP A 83 6.54 15.26 -11.98
C TRP A 83 7.01 14.96 -10.56
N TRP A 84 6.70 15.82 -9.60
CA TRP A 84 7.05 15.58 -8.19
C TRP A 84 6.46 14.29 -7.65
N VAL A 85 5.19 14.01 -7.94
CA VAL A 85 4.56 12.75 -7.50
C VAL A 85 5.29 11.54 -8.10
N ARG A 86 5.63 11.57 -9.39
CA ARG A 86 6.35 10.48 -10.06
C ARG A 86 7.76 10.28 -9.46
N GLU A 87 8.46 11.37 -9.22
CA GLU A 87 9.79 11.37 -8.63
C GLU A 87 9.76 10.79 -7.20
N VAL A 88 8.84 11.27 -6.37
CA VAL A 88 8.61 10.77 -5.01
C VAL A 88 8.27 9.28 -5.02
N VAL A 89 7.37 8.85 -5.92
CA VAL A 89 7.05 7.42 -6.09
C VAL A 89 8.29 6.62 -6.46
N GLY A 90 9.14 7.12 -7.36
CA GLY A 90 10.42 6.49 -7.71
C GLY A 90 11.36 6.35 -6.51
N LEU A 91 11.53 7.42 -5.72
CA LEU A 91 12.38 7.43 -4.53
C LEU A 91 11.87 6.43 -3.46
N LEU A 92 10.57 6.36 -3.26
CA LEU A 92 9.95 5.42 -2.32
C LEU A 92 10.05 3.99 -2.84
N ALA A 93 9.75 3.75 -4.12
CA ALA A 93 9.81 2.43 -4.73
C ALA A 93 11.21 1.80 -4.67
N ALA A 94 12.26 2.61 -4.82
CA ALA A 94 13.64 2.16 -4.70
C ALA A 94 14.00 1.64 -3.29
N ARG A 95 13.21 1.99 -2.27
CA ARG A 95 13.38 1.55 -0.88
C ARG A 95 12.54 0.32 -0.53
N ALA A 96 11.65 -0.12 -1.42
CA ALA A 96 10.89 -1.33 -1.20
C ALA A 96 11.83 -2.56 -1.16
N PRO A 97 11.67 -3.47 -0.19
CA PRO A 97 12.51 -4.64 -0.08
C PRO A 97 12.32 -5.57 -1.29
N ARG A 98 13.44 -6.11 -1.79
CA ARG A 98 13.44 -7.24 -2.73
C ARG A 98 13.02 -8.51 -1.99
N LEU A 99 12.50 -9.51 -2.73
CA LEU A 99 11.99 -10.77 -2.18
C LEU A 99 13.00 -11.43 -1.24
N ASP A 100 14.22 -11.70 -1.70
CA ASP A 100 15.25 -12.35 -0.88
C ASP A 100 15.58 -11.57 0.39
N ARG A 101 15.66 -10.25 0.28
CA ARG A 101 15.97 -9.39 1.44
C ARG A 101 14.81 -9.40 2.45
N ALA A 102 13.56 -9.45 1.99
CA ALA A 102 12.39 -9.56 2.84
C ALA A 102 12.37 -10.92 3.57
N LEU A 103 12.55 -12.02 2.83
CA LEU A 103 12.56 -13.37 3.40
C LEU A 103 13.72 -13.57 4.39
N LYS A 104 14.95 -13.18 4.03
CA LYS A 104 16.10 -13.22 4.94
C LYS A 104 15.91 -12.38 6.20
N LYS A 105 15.13 -11.30 6.13
CA LYS A 105 14.82 -10.50 7.32
C LYS A 105 13.90 -11.27 8.27
N ILE A 106 12.89 -11.95 7.74
CA ILE A 106 11.93 -12.73 8.54
C ILE A 106 12.61 -13.93 9.18
N ALA A 107 13.39 -14.68 8.41
CA ALA A 107 14.15 -15.83 8.91
C ALA A 107 15.08 -15.42 10.06
N ARG A 108 15.82 -14.31 9.92
CA ARG A 108 16.69 -13.78 10.99
C ARG A 108 15.93 -13.28 12.22
N SER A 109 14.66 -12.89 12.08
CA SER A 109 13.80 -12.49 13.20
C SER A 109 13.11 -13.68 13.87
N GLY A 110 13.46 -14.92 13.50
CA GLY A 110 12.88 -16.14 14.04
C GLY A 110 11.50 -16.49 13.48
N GLY A 111 11.04 -15.80 12.43
CA GLY A 111 9.78 -16.14 11.77
C GLY A 111 9.97 -17.36 10.86
N GLY A 112 9.07 -18.35 10.95
CA GLY A 112 9.08 -19.54 10.10
C GLY A 112 8.08 -19.51 8.94
N VAL A 113 7.13 -18.57 8.96
CA VAL A 113 6.00 -18.52 8.01
C VAL A 113 5.72 -17.10 7.53
N VAL A 114 5.32 -16.97 6.27
CA VAL A 114 4.73 -15.75 5.69
C VAL A 114 3.30 -16.00 5.25
N LEU A 115 2.45 -14.97 5.25
CA LEU A 115 1.11 -15.08 4.68
C LEU A 115 1.13 -14.55 3.24
N LEU A 116 0.58 -15.33 2.32
CA LEU A 116 0.51 -15.03 0.89
C LEU A 116 -0.92 -14.66 0.50
N HIS A 117 -1.06 -13.51 -0.17
CA HIS A 117 -2.33 -13.06 -0.69
C HIS A 117 -2.18 -12.29 -2.01
N GLY A 118 -3.13 -12.50 -2.90
CA GLY A 118 -3.27 -11.77 -4.15
C GLY A 118 -4.45 -10.81 -4.08
N SER A 119 -4.27 -9.59 -4.60
CA SER A 119 -5.37 -8.64 -4.75
C SER A 119 -5.40 -8.08 -6.16
N LEU A 120 -6.62 -7.87 -6.66
CA LEU A 120 -6.84 -7.12 -7.89
C LEU A 120 -7.04 -5.63 -7.57
N ILE A 121 -6.22 -4.77 -8.15
CA ILE A 121 -6.37 -3.31 -8.12
C ILE A 121 -7.18 -2.92 -9.36
N ARG A 122 -8.35 -2.31 -9.16
CA ARG A 122 -9.22 -1.90 -10.27
C ARG A 122 -8.55 -0.81 -11.10
N THR A 123 -8.65 -0.94 -12.43
CA THR A 123 -8.21 0.08 -13.37
C THR A 123 -9.38 0.64 -14.16
N ARG A 124 -9.25 1.85 -14.68
CA ARG A 124 -10.12 2.26 -15.80
C ARG A 124 -9.86 1.34 -17.00
N ARG A 125 -10.92 1.12 -17.77
CA ARG A 125 -10.82 0.49 -19.08
C ARG A 125 -9.80 1.27 -19.91
N ARG A 126 -8.75 0.60 -20.37
CA ARG A 126 -7.76 1.19 -21.28
C ARG A 126 -8.27 1.02 -22.71
N THR A 127 -7.87 1.93 -23.59
CA THR A 127 -8.11 1.79 -25.03
C THR A 127 -7.07 0.84 -25.64
N GLY A 128 -7.36 0.30 -26.82
CA GLY A 128 -6.42 -0.54 -27.57
C GLY A 128 -6.21 -1.96 -27.04
N THR A 129 -5.09 -2.59 -27.45
CA THR A 129 -4.77 -4.01 -27.23
C THR A 129 -4.55 -4.38 -25.76
N GLU A 130 -4.14 -3.42 -24.93
CA GLU A 130 -3.96 -3.58 -23.48
C GLU A 130 -5.29 -3.73 -22.73
N ASN A 131 -6.43 -3.39 -23.36
CA ASN A 131 -7.76 -3.52 -22.76
C ASN A 131 -8.08 -4.97 -22.34
N ARG A 132 -7.88 -5.93 -23.25
CA ARG A 132 -8.21 -7.34 -23.02
C ARG A 132 -7.29 -7.98 -21.97
N LYS A 133 -6.00 -7.61 -21.94
CA LYS A 133 -5.02 -8.16 -20.99
C LYS A 133 -5.35 -7.82 -19.54
N ASN A 134 -5.93 -6.65 -19.30
CA ASN A 134 -6.31 -6.22 -17.95
C ASN A 134 -7.67 -6.78 -17.49
N TYR A 135 -8.45 -7.41 -18.37
CA TYR A 135 -9.74 -7.97 -17.97
C TYR A 135 -9.54 -9.25 -17.15
N SER A 136 -10.01 -9.22 -15.90
CA SER A 136 -10.03 -10.39 -15.03
C SER A 136 -11.35 -11.12 -15.14
N GLY A 137 -11.34 -12.35 -15.65
CA GLY A 137 -12.55 -13.20 -15.69
C GLY A 137 -13.09 -13.50 -14.28
N LYS A 138 -12.19 -13.75 -13.31
CA LYS A 138 -12.52 -14.02 -11.90
C LYS A 138 -13.33 -12.88 -11.27
N HIS A 139 -12.94 -11.64 -11.54
CA HIS A 139 -13.55 -10.45 -10.92
C HIS A 139 -14.49 -9.68 -11.85
N LYS A 140 -14.71 -10.16 -13.08
CA LYS A 140 -15.53 -9.53 -14.13
C LYS A 140 -15.25 -8.03 -14.33
N CYS A 141 -14.01 -7.59 -14.14
CA CYS A 141 -13.61 -6.19 -14.26
C CYS A 141 -12.16 -6.05 -14.74
N HIS A 142 -11.82 -4.84 -15.21
CA HIS A 142 -10.45 -4.50 -15.56
C HIS A 142 -9.65 -4.18 -14.30
N GLY A 143 -8.47 -4.78 -14.18
CA GLY A 143 -7.57 -4.52 -13.08
C GLY A 143 -6.17 -5.06 -13.31
N LEU A 144 -5.35 -4.82 -12.29
CA LEU A 144 -3.99 -5.29 -12.23
C LEU A 144 -3.82 -6.16 -10.99
N LEU A 145 -3.21 -7.33 -11.18
CA LEU A 145 -2.90 -8.27 -10.12
C LEU A 145 -1.64 -7.85 -9.39
N VAL A 146 -1.71 -7.81 -8.05
CA VAL A 146 -0.56 -7.71 -7.16
C VAL A 146 -0.58 -8.89 -6.19
N ILE A 147 0.57 -9.52 -6.01
CA ILE A 147 0.81 -10.52 -4.97
C ILE A 147 1.62 -9.86 -3.86
N ALA A 148 1.21 -10.02 -2.61
CA ALA A 148 2.01 -9.56 -1.48
C ALA A 148 2.20 -10.67 -0.45
N LEU A 149 3.31 -10.52 0.27
CA LEU A 149 3.63 -11.31 1.44
C LEU A 149 3.45 -10.43 2.66
N THR A 150 2.92 -10.98 3.74
CA THR A 150 2.96 -10.37 5.07
C THR A 150 3.68 -11.28 6.06
N ASP A 151 4.07 -10.72 7.20
CA ASP A 151 4.35 -11.52 8.38
C ASP A 151 3.04 -12.03 9.02
N ASP A 152 3.18 -12.79 10.10
CA ASP A 152 2.12 -13.32 10.95
C ASP A 152 1.23 -12.24 11.58
N LYS A 153 1.73 -11.01 11.71
CA LYS A 153 1.01 -9.84 12.22
C LYS A 153 0.32 -9.03 11.13
N GLY A 154 0.38 -9.47 9.87
CA GLY A 154 -0.25 -8.78 8.75
C GLY A 154 0.52 -7.56 8.24
N ARG A 155 1.77 -7.34 8.68
CA ARG A 155 2.61 -6.27 8.12
C ARG A 155 3.12 -6.71 6.77
N LEU A 156 2.93 -5.87 5.75
CA LEU A 156 3.39 -6.18 4.40
C LEU A 156 4.92 -6.23 4.36
N VAL A 157 5.48 -7.35 3.94
CA VAL A 157 6.94 -7.54 3.85
C VAL A 157 7.45 -7.38 2.43
N ARG A 158 6.63 -7.70 1.42
CA ARG A 158 6.97 -7.61 0.00
C ARG A 158 5.73 -7.52 -0.87
N VAL A 159 5.81 -6.75 -1.95
CA VAL A 159 4.81 -6.70 -3.03
C VAL A 159 5.47 -7.10 -4.35
N SER A 160 4.75 -7.81 -5.21
CA SER A 160 5.21 -8.26 -6.52
C SER A 160 5.33 -7.10 -7.50
N ALA A 161 5.96 -7.38 -8.65
CA ALA A 161 5.64 -6.60 -9.84
C ALA A 161 4.15 -6.72 -10.14
N VAL A 162 3.54 -5.62 -10.55
CA VAL A 162 2.12 -5.56 -10.89
C VAL A 162 1.92 -6.16 -12.29
N ARG A 163 0.96 -7.08 -12.42
CA ARG A 163 0.69 -7.85 -13.64
C ARG A 163 -0.73 -7.59 -14.16
N PRO A 164 -1.02 -7.88 -15.44
CA PRO A 164 -2.38 -7.77 -15.97
C PRO A 164 -3.36 -8.67 -15.20
N GLY A 165 -4.61 -8.20 -14.99
CA GLY A 165 -5.63 -8.90 -14.21
C GLY A 165 -6.13 -10.23 -14.80
N ARG A 166 -5.79 -10.54 -16.06
CA ARG A 166 -6.03 -11.85 -16.69
C ARG A 166 -5.17 -12.96 -16.08
N ASN A 167 -3.99 -12.62 -15.56
CA ASN A 167 -3.07 -13.61 -14.99
C ASN A 167 -3.66 -14.22 -13.71
N SER A 168 -3.46 -15.52 -13.53
CA SER A 168 -3.78 -16.16 -12.25
C SER A 168 -2.71 -15.85 -11.19
N GLU A 169 -3.11 -15.95 -9.92
CA GLU A 169 -2.22 -15.78 -8.77
C GLU A 169 -1.06 -16.79 -8.81
N ILE A 170 -1.34 -18.05 -9.16
CA ILE A 170 -0.33 -19.11 -9.28
C ILE A 170 0.66 -18.81 -10.41
N THR A 171 0.17 -18.42 -11.60
CA THR A 171 1.04 -18.09 -12.72
C THR A 171 1.97 -16.91 -12.38
N ALA A 172 1.46 -15.91 -11.65
CA ALA A 172 2.29 -14.80 -11.17
C ALA A 172 3.37 -15.28 -10.19
N CYS A 173 3.05 -16.16 -9.26
CA CYS A 173 4.00 -16.69 -8.28
C CYS A 173 5.05 -17.62 -8.89
N ARG A 174 4.66 -18.47 -9.85
CA ARG A 174 5.57 -19.34 -10.61
C ARG A 174 6.57 -18.52 -11.42
N HIS A 175 6.11 -17.48 -12.11
CA HIS A 175 7.00 -16.56 -12.82
C HIS A 175 7.98 -15.86 -11.87
N ASP A 176 7.55 -15.52 -10.65
CA ASP A 176 8.41 -14.91 -9.63
C ASP A 176 9.31 -15.93 -8.91
N GLY A 177 9.24 -17.23 -9.24
CA GLY A 177 10.02 -18.29 -8.57
C GLY A 177 9.73 -18.42 -7.07
N LEU A 178 8.55 -18.02 -6.60
CA LEU A 178 8.26 -17.78 -5.18
C LEU A 178 8.58 -18.99 -4.29
N THR A 179 8.21 -20.20 -4.72
CA THR A 179 8.45 -21.43 -3.97
C THR A 179 9.94 -21.73 -3.80
N ALA A 180 10.76 -21.50 -4.82
CA ALA A 180 12.21 -21.65 -4.74
C ALA A 180 12.83 -20.67 -3.74
N HIS A 181 12.39 -19.40 -3.76
CA HIS A 181 12.84 -18.38 -2.82
C HIS A 181 12.44 -18.69 -1.37
N LEU A 182 11.24 -19.23 -1.14
CA LEU A 182 10.76 -19.65 0.17
C LEU A 182 11.61 -20.79 0.74
N ARG A 183 11.87 -21.84 -0.06
CA ARG A 183 12.74 -22.96 0.33
C ARG A 183 14.16 -22.51 0.63
N ALA A 184 14.76 -21.68 -0.23
CA ALA A 184 16.10 -21.17 -0.02
C ALA A 184 16.23 -20.31 1.25
N ALA A 185 15.13 -19.73 1.72
CA ALA A 185 15.07 -18.98 2.97
C ALA A 185 14.68 -19.84 4.19
N GLY A 186 14.34 -21.12 4.00
CA GLY A 186 13.81 -21.98 5.07
C GLY A 186 12.43 -21.55 5.58
N LEU A 187 11.60 -20.91 4.75
CA LEU A 187 10.31 -20.37 5.14
C LEU A 187 9.15 -21.10 4.44
N GLY A 188 8.05 -21.29 5.17
CA GLY A 188 6.76 -21.69 4.59
C GLY A 188 5.89 -20.47 4.27
N ALA A 189 4.91 -20.63 3.37
CA ALA A 189 3.87 -19.65 3.12
C ALA A 189 2.48 -20.24 3.35
N ILE A 190 1.56 -19.47 3.95
CA ILE A 190 0.16 -19.86 4.09
C ILE A 190 -0.70 -19.02 3.15
N ALA A 191 -1.54 -19.66 2.33
CA ALA A 191 -2.28 -18.99 1.25
C ALA A 191 -3.75 -19.46 1.13
N ASP A 192 -4.59 -18.72 0.39
CA ASP A 192 -5.97 -19.16 0.10
C ASP A 192 -6.00 -20.28 -0.93
N LEU A 193 -7.22 -20.80 -1.14
CA LEU A 193 -7.54 -21.77 -2.18
C LEU A 193 -7.19 -21.32 -3.61
N GLY A 194 -6.95 -20.02 -3.85
CA GLY A 194 -6.49 -19.50 -5.14
C GLY A 194 -5.05 -19.89 -5.47
N PHE A 195 -4.29 -20.35 -4.47
CA PHE A 195 -2.90 -20.81 -4.60
C PHE A 195 -2.75 -22.34 -4.54
N VAL A 196 -3.85 -23.10 -4.54
CA VAL A 196 -3.81 -24.57 -4.56
C VAL A 196 -3.09 -25.03 -5.83
N GLY A 197 -2.04 -25.84 -5.67
CA GLY A 197 -1.17 -26.28 -6.77
C GLY A 197 -0.12 -25.24 -7.16
N LEU A 198 0.18 -24.24 -6.32
CA LEU A 198 1.38 -23.42 -6.48
C LEU A 198 2.64 -24.20 -6.13
N ASP A 199 2.55 -25.05 -5.11
CA ASP A 199 3.62 -25.95 -4.74
C ASP A 199 3.38 -27.32 -5.38
N ASP A 200 4.35 -27.74 -6.18
CA ASP A 200 4.33 -29.01 -6.91
C ASP A 200 5.11 -30.11 -6.15
N SER A 201 5.40 -29.89 -4.85
CA SER A 201 6.01 -30.88 -3.96
C SER A 201 5.14 -32.15 -3.89
N GLY A 202 5.78 -33.32 -3.95
CA GLY A 202 5.10 -34.59 -3.72
C GLY A 202 4.44 -34.66 -2.33
N PRO A 203 3.45 -35.54 -2.14
CA PRO A 203 2.66 -35.63 -0.91
C PRO A 203 3.50 -35.87 0.37
N ASP A 204 4.71 -36.42 0.24
CA ASP A 204 5.60 -36.74 1.37
C ASP A 204 6.67 -35.66 1.65
N ALA A 205 6.68 -34.57 0.87
CA ALA A 205 7.62 -33.47 1.05
C ALA A 205 7.02 -32.35 1.90
N ASN A 206 7.87 -31.65 2.67
CA ASN A 206 7.45 -30.47 3.44
C ASN A 206 7.06 -29.33 2.47
N PRO A 207 5.78 -28.95 2.37
CA PRO A 207 5.34 -27.97 1.38
C PRO A 207 5.83 -26.57 1.75
N ALA A 208 6.42 -25.88 0.78
CA ALA A 208 6.75 -24.47 0.87
C ALA A 208 5.49 -23.58 0.89
N VAL A 209 4.36 -24.07 0.36
CA VAL A 209 3.07 -23.35 0.40
C VAL A 209 1.96 -24.24 0.93
N ILE A 210 1.37 -23.84 2.06
CA ILE A 210 0.25 -24.50 2.71
C ILE A 210 -1.05 -23.78 2.31
N THR A 211 -1.99 -24.54 1.74
CA THR A 211 -3.34 -24.07 1.39
C THR A 211 -4.42 -24.93 2.03
N GLY A 212 -5.65 -24.42 2.08
CA GLY A 212 -6.80 -25.23 2.51
C GLY A 212 -7.17 -26.34 1.53
N TYR A 213 -8.06 -27.22 1.97
CA TYR A 213 -8.67 -28.27 1.16
C TYR A 213 -9.79 -27.69 0.28
N LYS A 214 -9.79 -28.04 -1.01
CA LYS A 214 -10.80 -27.64 -1.98
C LYS A 214 -11.78 -28.79 -2.22
N ALA A 215 -13.09 -28.52 -2.14
CA ALA A 215 -14.11 -29.50 -2.54
C ALA A 215 -14.02 -29.76 -4.05
N ALA A 216 -14.29 -31.00 -4.47
CA ALA A 216 -14.39 -31.37 -5.87
C ALA A 216 -15.79 -31.89 -6.19
N ARG A 217 -16.12 -31.95 -7.50
CA ARG A 217 -17.39 -32.54 -7.95
C ARG A 217 -17.49 -33.96 -7.40
N ASN A 218 -18.58 -34.25 -6.70
CA ASN A 218 -18.85 -35.53 -6.04
C ASN A 218 -17.87 -35.92 -4.92
N LYS A 219 -17.07 -34.98 -4.41
CA LYS A 219 -16.18 -35.18 -3.25
C LYS A 219 -16.31 -33.99 -2.29
N PRO A 220 -17.32 -34.00 -1.39
CA PRO A 220 -17.49 -32.95 -0.40
C PRO A 220 -16.37 -33.01 0.66
N LEU A 221 -16.12 -31.87 1.30
CA LEU A 221 -15.11 -31.79 2.37
C LEU A 221 -15.58 -32.58 3.60
N THR A 222 -14.66 -33.36 4.17
CA THR A 222 -14.88 -34.03 5.46
C THR A 222 -14.99 -33.02 6.59
N ARG A 223 -15.53 -33.43 7.74
CA ARG A 223 -15.59 -32.57 8.94
C ARG A 223 -14.21 -32.08 9.36
N GLY A 224 -13.20 -32.96 9.31
CA GLY A 224 -11.80 -32.62 9.60
C GLY A 224 -11.25 -31.56 8.66
N GLN A 225 -11.45 -31.72 7.34
CA GLN A 225 -11.01 -30.75 6.34
C GLN A 225 -11.68 -29.38 6.51
N LYS A 226 -12.97 -29.36 6.87
CA LYS A 226 -13.68 -28.10 7.20
C LYS A 226 -13.07 -27.41 8.43
N LEU A 227 -12.70 -28.17 9.46
CA LEU A 227 -12.04 -27.64 10.65
C LEU A 227 -10.65 -27.09 10.33
N SER A 228 -9.83 -27.82 9.57
CA SER A 228 -8.52 -27.35 9.09
C SER A 228 -8.65 -26.06 8.27
N ASN A 229 -9.63 -25.99 7.37
CA ASN A 229 -9.89 -24.77 6.59
C ASN A 229 -10.27 -23.58 7.47
N ARG A 230 -11.03 -23.81 8.54
CA ARG A 230 -11.38 -22.75 9.51
C ARG A 230 -10.15 -22.26 10.27
N ALA A 231 -9.29 -23.17 10.73
CA ALA A 231 -8.03 -22.80 11.38
C ALA A 231 -7.11 -22.02 10.42
N LEU A 232 -6.97 -22.48 9.17
CA LEU A 232 -6.18 -21.79 8.15
C LEU A 232 -6.75 -20.41 7.82
N ALA A 233 -8.07 -20.25 7.76
CA ALA A 233 -8.70 -18.94 7.58
C ALA A 233 -8.39 -17.99 8.76
N ALA A 234 -8.44 -18.49 10.01
CA ALA A 234 -8.10 -17.69 11.19
C ALA A 234 -6.65 -17.22 11.18
N VAL A 235 -5.70 -18.10 10.84
CA VAL A 235 -4.27 -17.75 10.69
C VAL A 235 -4.04 -16.71 9.60
N ARG A 236 -4.88 -16.70 8.56
CA ARG A 236 -4.75 -15.77 7.44
C ARG A 236 -5.40 -14.41 7.68
N ALA A 237 -6.30 -14.26 8.65
CA ALA A 237 -6.98 -12.98 8.91
C ALA A 237 -6.03 -11.75 8.97
N PRO A 238 -4.80 -11.82 9.52
CA PRO A 238 -3.86 -10.71 9.49
C PRO A 238 -3.46 -10.24 8.07
N VAL A 239 -3.38 -11.13 7.08
CA VAL A 239 -3.01 -10.76 5.70
C VAL A 239 -4.04 -9.81 5.08
N GLU A 240 -5.32 -10.03 5.40
CA GLU A 240 -6.42 -9.21 4.91
C GLU A 240 -6.36 -7.80 5.50
N HIS A 241 -5.99 -7.67 6.77
CA HIS A 241 -5.72 -6.38 7.42
C HIS A 241 -4.56 -5.64 6.73
N GLY A 242 -3.47 -6.35 6.42
CA GLY A 242 -2.33 -5.77 5.68
C GLY A 242 -2.76 -5.18 4.33
N PHE A 243 -3.58 -5.91 3.58
CA PHE A 243 -4.14 -5.41 2.32
C PHE A 243 -5.17 -4.30 2.50
N ALA A 244 -5.95 -4.30 3.59
CA ALA A 244 -6.85 -3.21 3.91
C ALA A 244 -6.06 -1.91 4.14
N HIS A 245 -4.96 -1.96 4.90
CA HIS A 245 -4.07 -0.82 5.10
C HIS A 245 -3.48 -0.31 3.78
N LEU A 246 -3.10 -1.20 2.87
CA LEU A 246 -2.66 -0.82 1.53
C LEU A 246 -3.79 -0.16 0.71
N LYS A 247 -5.00 -0.70 0.78
CA LYS A 247 -6.19 -0.18 0.05
C LYS A 247 -6.71 1.15 0.61
N ASN A 248 -6.34 1.51 1.84
CA ASN A 248 -6.65 2.84 2.40
C ASN A 248 -5.94 3.98 1.64
N TRP A 249 -4.91 3.69 0.85
CA TRP A 249 -4.31 4.67 -0.06
C TRP A 249 -5.22 4.88 -1.28
N ARG A 250 -5.98 5.97 -1.28
CA ARG A 250 -7.07 6.21 -2.25
C ARG A 250 -6.63 6.23 -3.71
N VAL A 251 -5.35 6.50 -3.97
CA VAL A 251 -4.75 6.40 -5.32
C VAL A 251 -4.90 5.01 -5.95
N LEU A 252 -5.07 3.96 -5.13
CA LEU A 252 -5.36 2.59 -5.60
C LEU A 252 -6.82 2.37 -6.00
N GLY A 253 -7.74 3.27 -5.63
CA GLY A 253 -9.16 3.11 -5.89
C GLY A 253 -9.48 3.05 -7.39
N LYS A 254 -8.70 3.74 -8.23
CA LYS A 254 -8.83 3.67 -9.69
C LYS A 254 -7.55 4.03 -10.44
N VAL A 255 -6.63 3.06 -10.54
CA VAL A 255 -5.36 3.26 -11.26
C VAL A 255 -5.61 3.46 -12.76
N ARG A 256 -4.95 4.46 -13.36
CA ARG A 256 -5.17 4.89 -14.77
C ARG A 256 -3.99 4.61 -15.70
N THR A 257 -2.92 4.06 -15.16
CA THR A 257 -1.56 4.08 -15.70
C THR A 257 -1.05 2.68 -16.04
N ASP A 258 0.16 2.61 -16.59
CA ASP A 258 0.75 1.35 -17.04
C ASP A 258 1.23 0.47 -15.88
N PRO A 259 1.42 -0.84 -16.11
CA PRO A 259 1.88 -1.78 -15.07
C PRO A 259 3.25 -1.43 -14.45
N LYS A 260 4.15 -0.76 -15.18
CA LYS A 260 5.48 -0.38 -14.63
C LYS A 260 5.30 0.73 -13.61
N TRP A 261 4.53 1.77 -13.92
CA TRP A 261 4.20 2.80 -12.95
C TRP A 261 3.39 2.24 -11.79
N ALA A 262 2.43 1.34 -12.05
CA ALA A 262 1.66 0.70 -10.98
C ALA A 262 2.56 -0.12 -10.04
N THR A 263 3.59 -0.78 -10.57
CA THR A 263 4.61 -1.48 -9.76
C THR A 263 5.36 -0.51 -8.86
N ALA A 264 5.82 0.62 -9.40
CA ALA A 264 6.50 1.64 -8.61
C ALA A 264 5.56 2.22 -7.54
N LEU A 265 4.31 2.49 -7.89
CA LEU A 265 3.30 2.98 -6.96
C LEU A 265 3.08 2.01 -5.80
N VAL A 266 2.77 0.75 -6.07
CA VAL A 266 2.49 -0.24 -5.02
C VAL A 266 3.72 -0.45 -4.11
N ARG A 267 4.94 -0.43 -4.68
CA ARG A 267 6.19 -0.47 -3.91
C ARG A 267 6.38 0.77 -3.03
N ALA A 268 6.03 1.95 -3.52
CA ALA A 268 6.06 3.18 -2.73
C ALA A 268 5.05 3.11 -1.57
N LEU A 269 3.83 2.65 -1.84
CA LEU A 269 2.79 2.51 -0.83
C LEU A 269 3.13 1.45 0.22
N LEU A 270 3.83 0.36 -0.14
CA LEU A 270 4.38 -0.59 0.82
C LEU A 270 5.28 0.12 1.84
N VAL A 271 6.21 0.96 1.37
CA VAL A 271 7.14 1.70 2.24
C VAL A 271 6.42 2.68 3.14
N LEU A 272 5.42 3.41 2.62
CA LEU A 272 4.63 4.35 3.41
C LEU A 272 3.74 3.62 4.43
N THR A 273 3.07 2.54 4.02
CA THR A 273 2.20 1.75 4.91
C THR A 273 2.97 1.21 6.12
N ASN A 274 4.16 0.66 5.88
CA ASN A 274 5.00 0.14 6.97
C ASN A 274 5.56 1.22 7.89
N ARG A 275 5.56 2.49 7.48
CA ARG A 275 5.91 3.62 8.35
C ARG A 275 4.74 4.12 9.17
N GLU A 276 3.54 4.10 8.59
CA GLU A 276 2.33 4.60 9.23
C GLU A 276 1.70 3.60 10.21
N VAL A 277 1.92 2.30 10.02
CA VAL A 277 1.50 1.30 11.02
C VAL A 277 2.47 1.39 12.21
N PRO A 278 2.03 1.86 13.40
CA PRO A 278 2.90 1.95 14.55
C PRO A 278 3.45 0.57 14.89
N ALA A 279 4.70 0.53 15.32
CA ALA A 279 5.33 -0.72 15.71
C ALA A 279 4.74 -1.31 17.00
N ASP A 280 3.73 -0.70 17.62
CA ASP A 280 3.24 -1.00 18.97
C ASP A 280 1.98 -1.90 19.04
N ARG A 281 1.54 -2.52 17.94
CA ARG A 281 0.72 -3.76 18.02
C ARG A 281 1.61 -4.99 18.27
N ARG A 282 2.58 -4.86 19.19
CA ARG A 282 3.68 -5.82 19.39
C ARG A 282 3.33 -6.97 20.35
N SER A 283 2.26 -6.84 21.14
CA SER A 283 1.83 -7.84 22.13
C SER A 283 0.72 -8.76 21.58
N PRO A 284 0.73 -10.08 21.89
CA PRO A 284 -0.46 -10.90 21.73
C PRO A 284 -1.60 -10.36 22.63
N PRO A 285 -2.87 -10.67 22.36
CA PRO A 285 -3.95 -10.33 23.29
C PRO A 285 -3.58 -10.91 24.66
N LYS A 286 -3.51 -10.06 25.69
CA LYS A 286 -3.45 -10.55 27.07
C LYS A 286 -4.70 -11.40 27.27
N SER A 287 -4.54 -12.67 27.66
CA SER A 287 -5.63 -13.46 28.20
C SER A 287 -6.38 -12.63 29.24
N PRO A 288 -7.72 -12.76 29.35
CA PRO A 288 -8.48 -11.93 30.27
C PRO A 288 -8.10 -12.31 31.71
N ALA A 289 -7.16 -11.55 32.27
CA ALA A 289 -6.98 -11.51 33.70
C ALA A 289 -8.21 -10.80 34.28
N ARG A 290 -8.98 -11.53 35.08
CA ARG A 290 -9.89 -10.97 36.08
C ARG A 290 -9.18 -9.84 36.81
N HIS A 291 -9.75 -8.65 36.86
CA HIS A 291 -9.70 -7.71 38.00
C HIS A 291 -10.82 -6.67 37.75
N GLN A 292 -11.82 -6.56 38.62
CA GLN A 292 -11.86 -5.70 39.80
C GLN A 292 -11.44 -4.25 39.51
N HIS A 293 -12.37 -3.35 39.83
CA HIS A 293 -12.34 -1.90 39.71
C HIS A 293 -11.05 -1.27 40.24
N GLU A 294 -10.45 -0.37 39.46
CA GLU A 294 -10.16 1.03 39.83
C GLU A 294 -9.54 1.80 38.66
N SER A 295 -10.04 3.02 38.43
CA SER A 295 -9.54 3.96 37.42
C SER A 295 -8.40 4.81 37.99
N PRO A 296 -7.45 5.23 37.13
CA PRO A 296 -7.16 6.66 37.09
C PRO A 296 -7.01 7.22 35.66
N GLU A 297 -7.31 8.52 35.53
CA GLU A 297 -7.25 9.33 34.30
C GLU A 297 -5.86 9.36 33.63
N PRO A 298 -5.79 9.38 32.29
CA PRO A 298 -4.57 9.76 31.59
C PRO A 298 -4.64 11.21 31.07
N THR A 299 -3.70 12.01 31.54
CA THR A 299 -3.32 13.30 30.96
C THR A 299 -2.88 13.12 29.50
N HIS A 300 -3.66 13.67 28.57
CA HIS A 300 -3.35 13.66 27.14
C HIS A 300 -2.22 14.66 26.80
N THR A 301 -1.03 14.15 26.52
CA THR A 301 -0.02 14.87 25.73
C THR A 301 -0.26 14.62 24.25
N SER A 302 -0.63 15.70 23.53
CA SER A 302 -0.96 15.69 22.10
C SER A 302 0.30 15.56 21.23
N PRO A 303 0.37 14.61 20.28
CA PRO A 303 1.43 14.61 19.27
C PRO A 303 1.20 15.70 18.21
N ALA A 304 2.25 16.44 17.89
CA ALA A 304 2.27 17.52 16.91
C ALA A 304 1.62 17.11 15.57
N THR A 305 0.75 17.99 15.05
CA THR A 305 -0.20 17.73 13.95
C THR A 305 0.18 18.53 12.70
N CYS A 306 0.09 17.93 11.52
CA CYS A 306 0.29 18.63 10.24
C CYS A 306 -1.03 19.13 9.64
N TYR A 307 -1.13 20.45 9.42
CA TYR A 307 -2.20 21.11 8.69
C TYR A 307 -1.76 21.43 7.26
N PHE A 308 -2.67 21.33 6.28
CA PHE A 308 -2.43 21.72 4.90
C PHE A 308 -3.61 22.53 4.37
N THR A 309 -3.32 23.72 3.84
CA THR A 309 -4.31 24.63 3.26
C THR A 309 -4.32 24.49 1.74
N MET A 310 -5.50 24.33 1.16
CA MET A 310 -5.71 24.29 -0.29
C MET A 310 -6.58 25.45 -0.73
N HIS A 311 -6.14 26.16 -1.77
CA HIS A 311 -6.98 27.09 -2.51
C HIS A 311 -7.56 26.35 -3.73
N THR A 312 -8.88 26.21 -3.76
CA THR A 312 -9.59 25.70 -4.94
C THR A 312 -10.06 26.89 -5.76
N THR A 313 -9.48 27.07 -6.95
CA THR A 313 -10.01 27.98 -7.97
C THR A 313 -11.00 27.22 -8.86
N HIS A 314 -12.26 27.66 -8.88
CA HIS A 314 -13.24 27.20 -9.84
C HIS A 314 -12.95 27.88 -11.18
N CYS A 315 -12.40 27.14 -12.16
CA CYS A 315 -12.44 27.57 -13.55
C CYS A 315 -13.85 27.31 -14.08
N GLY A 316 -14.66 28.37 -14.18
CA GLY A 316 -15.88 28.34 -14.96
C GLY A 316 -15.53 28.08 -16.43
N TYR A 317 -16.17 27.08 -17.03
CA TYR A 317 -16.18 26.92 -18.48
C TYR A 317 -17.12 27.99 -19.05
N GLY A 318 -16.54 28.95 -19.77
CA GLY A 318 -17.23 29.71 -20.81
C GLY A 318 -17.00 29.06 -22.17
#